data_AF-A0A257Z745-F1
#
_entry.id   AF-A0A257Z745-F1
#
_cell.length_a   1.000
_cell.length_b   1.000
_cell.length_c   1.000
_cell.angle_alpha   90.00
_cell.angle_beta   90.00
_cell.angle_gamma   90.00
#
_symmetry.space_group_name_H-M   'P 1'
#
loop_
_entity.id
_entity.type
_entity.pdbx_description
1 polymer ?
#
loop_
_entity_poly.entity_id
_entity_poly.type
_entity_poly.pdbx_seq_one_letter_code
_entity_poly.pdbx_strand_id
1 'polypeptide(L)' 'MANPWTGEVAIWLDGQRHVAKLTLGALAELEDALGTGSLVALVERFESQRFSTRDVLALIVAGLRGGGWQGQA' A
#
# COMPACT_ATOMS: atom_id res chain seq x y z
N MET A 1 -2.92 -12.20 13.54
CA MET A 1 -4.25 -11.63 13.20
C MET A 1 -4.00 -10.18 12.81
N ALA A 2 -4.66 -9.62 11.78
CA ALA A 2 -4.44 -8.20 11.43
C ALA A 2 -5.21 -7.32 12.43
N ASN A 3 -4.54 -6.32 13.00
CA ASN A 3 -5.13 -5.41 13.98
C ASN A 3 -5.70 -4.13 13.35
N PRO A 4 -7.03 -4.01 13.16
CA PRO A 4 -7.65 -2.87 12.52
C PRO A 4 -7.45 -1.56 13.29
N TRP A 5 -7.31 -1.61 14.62
CA TRP A 5 -7.07 -0.43 15.46
C TRP A 5 -5.71 0.23 15.19
N THR A 6 -4.81 -0.48 14.54
CA THR A 6 -3.49 0.02 14.15
C THR A 6 -3.36 0.20 12.63
N GLY A 7 -4.45 0.07 11.88
CA GLY A 7 -4.45 0.16 10.42
C GLY A 7 -3.86 -1.04 9.70
N GLU A 8 -3.79 -2.21 10.34
CA GLU A 8 -3.36 -3.44 9.69
C GLU A 8 -4.51 -4.11 8.94
N VAL A 9 -4.21 -4.61 7.75
CA VAL A 9 -5.10 -5.42 6.93
C VAL A 9 -4.43 -6.73 6.55
N ALA A 10 -5.23 -7.76 6.29
CA ALA A 10 -4.74 -9.04 5.79
C ALA A 10 -4.85 -9.07 4.27
N ILE A 11 -3.75 -9.39 3.58
CA ILE A 11 -3.72 -9.58 2.12
C ILE A 11 -3.34 -11.03 1.84
N TRP A 12 -3.98 -11.64 0.84
CA TRP A 12 -3.63 -12.97 0.36
C TRP A 12 -2.95 -12.86 -1.00
N LEU A 13 -1.73 -13.37 -1.09
CA LEU A 13 -0.91 -13.38 -2.31
C LEU A 13 -0.43 -14.81 -2.50
N ASP A 14 -0.73 -15.41 -3.65
CA ASP A 14 -0.35 -16.80 -3.98
C ASP A 14 -0.69 -17.82 -2.88
N GLY A 15 -1.86 -17.66 -2.24
CA GLY A 15 -2.30 -18.53 -1.14
C GLY A 15 -1.59 -18.28 0.20
N GLN A 16 -0.62 -17.36 0.25
CA GLN A 16 0.04 -16.94 1.48
C GLN A 16 -0.63 -15.69 2.05
N ARG A 17 -0.87 -15.71 3.37
CA ARG A 17 -1.44 -14.57 4.09
C ARG A 17 -0.34 -13.63 4.59
N HIS A 18 -0.43 -12.37 4.22
CA HIS A 18 0.44 -11.28 4.67
C HIS A 18 -0.32 -10.28 5.54
N VAL A 19 0.39 -9.61 6.43
CA VAL A 19 -0.09 -8.39 7.09
C VAL A 19 0.43 -7.22 6.27
N ALA A 20 -0.45 -6.27 5.96
CA ALA A 20 -0.08 -5.02 5.33
C ALA A 20 -0.56 -3.86 6.20
N LYS A 21 0.21 -2.77 6.17
CA LYS A 21 -0.06 -1.56 6.94
C LYS A 21 0.55 -0.37 6.24
N LEU A 22 -0.24 0.68 6.03
CA LEU A 22 0.27 1.95 5.52
C LEU A 22 0.74 2.80 6.69
N THR A 23 1.99 2.58 7.10
CA THR A 23 2.66 3.46 8.07
C THR A 23 2.91 4.83 7.44
N LEU A 24 3.19 5.85 8.25
CA LEU A 24 3.57 7.17 7.73
C LEU A 24 4.78 7.10 6.78
N GLY A 25 5.77 6.25 7.07
CA GLY A 25 6.91 6.01 6.18
C GLY A 25 6.48 5.35 4.86
N ALA A 26 5.61 4.34 4.93
CA ALA A 26 5.09 3.67 3.72
C ALA A 26 4.25 4.61 2.84
N LEU A 27 3.49 5.52 3.45
CA LEU A 27 2.74 6.56 2.74
C LEU A 27 3.67 7.55 2.05
N ALA A 28 4.75 7.98 2.71
CA ALA A 28 5.74 8.86 2.12
C ALA A 28 6.48 8.21 0.93
N GLU A 29 6.87 6.94 1.07
CA GLU A 29 7.46 6.15 -0.05
C GLU A 29 6.48 6.05 -1.23
N LEU A 30 5.19 5.91 -0.95
CA LEU A 30 4.15 5.79 -1.96
C LEU A 30 3.91 7.12 -2.69
N GLU A 31 3.90 8.25 -1.98
CA GLU A 31 3.81 9.58 -2.60
C GLU A 31 4.95 9.83 -3.59
N ASP A 32 6.18 9.49 -3.19
CA ASP A 32 7.37 9.60 -4.05
C ASP A 32 7.27 8.68 -5.28
N ALA A 33 6.94 7.40 -5.07
CA ALA A 33 6.85 6.40 -6.14
C ALA A 33 5.78 6.72 -7.21
N LEU A 34 4.71 7.41 -6.82
CA LEU A 34 3.59 7.73 -7.68
C LEU A 34 3.66 9.14 -8.30
N GLY A 35 4.61 9.96 -7.86
CA GLY A 35 4.77 11.34 -8.33
C GLY A 35 3.54 12.21 -8.08
N THR A 36 2.69 11.81 -7.14
CA THR A 36 1.47 12.53 -6.77
C THR A 36 1.79 13.53 -5.67
N GLY A 37 1.38 14.79 -5.84
CA GLY A 37 1.67 15.86 -4.87
C GLY A 37 0.99 15.69 -3.49
N SER A 38 0.11 14.69 -3.31
CA SER A 38 -0.46 14.33 -2.01
C SER A 38 -1.12 12.95 -2.01
N LEU A 39 -1.26 12.36 -0.82
CA LEU A 39 -2.12 11.20 -0.56
C LEU A 39 -3.59 11.40 -0.97
N VAL A 40 -4.11 12.62 -0.94
CA VAL A 40 -5.50 12.90 -1.35
C VAL A 40 -5.66 12.68 -2.85
N ALA A 41 -4.71 13.19 -3.66
CA ALA A 41 -4.71 12.97 -5.10
C ALA A 41 -4.57 11.48 -5.45
N LEU A 42 -3.86 10.72 -4.61
CA LEU A 42 -3.79 9.27 -4.74
C LEU A 42 -5.15 8.60 -4.51
N VAL A 43 -5.83 8.93 -3.40
CA VAL A 43 -7.16 8.36 -3.08
C VAL A 43 -8.16 8.69 -4.19
N GLU A 44 -8.22 9.94 -4.65
CA GLU A 44 -9.11 10.38 -5.73
C GLU A 44 -8.88 9.59 -7.03
N ARG A 45 -7.62 9.28 -7.38
CA ARG A 45 -7.30 8.44 -8.54
C ARG A 45 -7.81 7.02 -8.38
N PHE A 46 -7.68 6.42 -7.20
CA PHE A 46 -8.19 5.08 -6.92
C PHE A 46 -9.72 5.04 -6.99
N GLU A 47 -10.40 6.01 -6.36
CA GLU A 47 -11.87 6.12 -6.38
C GLU A 47 -12.41 6.38 -7.79
N SER A 48 -11.70 7.17 -8.59
CA SER A 48 -12.06 7.48 -9.98
C SER A 48 -11.68 6.37 -10.98
N GLN A 49 -11.15 5.23 -10.51
CA GLN A 49 -10.62 4.15 -11.34
C GLN A 49 -9.52 4.60 -12.33
N ARG A 50 -8.84 5.71 -12.02
CA ARG A 50 -7.73 6.29 -12.81
C ARG A 50 -6.37 5.84 -12.25
N PHE A 51 -6.26 4.54 -12.01
CA PHE A 51 -5.02 3.90 -11.58
C PHE A 51 -4.53 2.91 -12.63
N SER A 52 -3.22 2.81 -12.73
CA SER A 52 -2.50 1.83 -13.52
C SER A 52 -2.15 0.61 -12.66
N THR A 53 -1.78 -0.50 -13.29
CA THR A 53 -1.23 -1.67 -12.60
C THR A 53 -0.02 -1.32 -11.73
N ARG A 54 0.80 -0.35 -12.18
CA ARG A 54 1.96 0.14 -11.41
C ARG A 54 1.54 0.78 -10.09
N ASP A 55 0.46 1.56 -10.09
CA ASP A 55 -0.03 2.22 -8.88
C ASP A 55 -0.52 1.19 -7.85
N VAL A 56 -1.22 0.14 -8.32
CA VAL A 56 -1.68 -0.97 -7.47
C VAL A 56 -0.50 -1.73 -6.88
N LEU A 57 0.50 -2.05 -7.69
CA LEU A 57 1.71 -2.73 -7.22
C LEU A 57 2.46 -1.89 -6.19
N ALA A 58 2.65 -0.59 -6.44
CA ALA A 58 3.30 0.31 -5.49
C ALA A 58 2.55 0.35 -4.15
N LEU A 59 1.21 0.44 -4.18
CA LEU A 59 0.38 0.42 -2.98
C LEU A 59 0.52 -0.90 -2.19
N ILE A 60 0.47 -2.04 -2.89
CA ILE A 60 0.62 -3.36 -2.26
C ILE A 60 1.99 -3.49 -1.62
N VAL A 61 3.07 -3.12 -2.33
CA VAL A 61 4.45 -3.21 -1.83
C VAL A 61 4.66 -2.30 -0.62
N ALA A 62 4.18 -1.05 -0.67
CA ALA A 62 4.23 -0.13 0.46
C ALA A 62 3.50 -0.70 1.68
N GLY A 63 2.29 -1.25 1.48
CA GLY A 63 1.53 -1.91 2.53
C GLY A 63 2.26 -3.11 3.13
N LEU A 64 2.80 -4.01 2.30
CA LEU A 64 3.55 -5.19 2.75
C LEU A 64 4.78 -4.80 3.58
N ARG A 65 5.58 -3.83 3.12
CA ARG A 65 6.74 -3.32 3.85
C ARG A 65 6.34 -2.75 5.21
N GLY A 66 5.30 -1.92 5.26
CA GLY A 66 4.80 -1.38 6.52
C GLY A 66 4.19 -2.44 7.45
N GLY A 67 3.78 -3.59 6.92
CA GLY A 67 3.38 -4.79 7.67
C GLY A 67 4.54 -5.73 8.05
N GLY A 68 5.79 -5.37 7.76
CA GLY A 68 7.00 -6.11 8.15
C GLY A 68 7.50 -7.12 7.11
N TRP A 69 6.98 -7.10 5.88
CA TRP A 69 7.50 -7.95 4.79
C TRP A 69 8.90 -7.49 4.34
N GLN A 70 9.81 -8.44 4.17
CA GLN A 70 11.24 -8.20 3.85
C GLN A 70 11.63 -8.57 2.41
N GLY A 71 10.64 -8.79 1.52
CA GLY A 71 10.92 -9.12 0.12
C GLY A 71 11.27 -7.90 -0.73
N GLN A 72 11.64 -8.17 -1.98
CA GLN A 72 11.93 -7.15 -2.99
C GLN A 72 10.91 -7.27 -4.13
N ALA A 73 10.54 -6.12 -4.70
CA ALA A 73 9.53 -5.97 -5.75
C ALA A 73 10.13 -5.23 -6.95
#